data_AF-A0A1E3X840-F1
#
_entry.id   AF-A0A1E3X840-F1
#
_cell.length_a   1.000
_cell.length_b   1.000
_cell.length_c   1.000
_cell.angle_alpha   90.00
_cell.angle_beta   90.00
_cell.angle_gamma   90.00
#
_symmetry.space_group_name_H-M   'P 1'
#
loop_
_entity.id
_entity.type
_entity.pdbx_description
1 polymer ?
#
loop_
_entity_poly.entity_id
_entity_poly.type
_entity_poly.pdbx_seq_one_letter_code
_entity_poly.pdbx_strand_id
1 'polypeptide(L)'
;MSLVEELDIVPSHYFKKLENTDDLWEVRVIFGSNIFRFLGFFDGSSLVVLAYGFQKKSQKTPKSAIRVAEERKRDYFKRKEIK
;
A
#
# COMPACT_ATOMS: atom_id res chain seq x y z
N MET A 1 8.13 22.88 -0.07
CA MET A 1 7.17 21.78 -0.24
C MET A 1 7.90 20.48 0.05
N SER A 2 7.85 20.01 1.29
CA SER A 2 8.21 18.64 1.65
C SER A 2 7.20 18.21 2.71
N LEU A 3 6.17 17.47 2.30
CA LEU A 3 5.14 16.94 3.21
C LEU A 3 5.45 15.48 3.62
N VAL A 4 6.57 14.94 3.17
CA VAL A 4 6.94 13.53 3.36
C VAL A 4 8.09 13.35 4.35
N GLU A 5 8.77 14.43 4.76
CA GLU A 5 9.94 14.36 5.66
C GLU A 5 9.64 14.57 7.16
N GLU A 6 8.42 14.92 7.59
CA GLU A 6 8.16 15.39 8.98
C GLU A 6 7.18 14.54 9.83
N LEU A 7 6.91 13.27 9.48
CA LEU A 7 6.06 12.42 10.33
C LEU A 7 6.76 11.11 10.70
N ASP A 8 7.44 11.10 11.84
CA ASP A 8 8.09 9.93 12.47
C ASP A 8 7.13 8.75 12.73
N ILE A 9 5.83 9.03 12.81
CA ILE A 9 4.79 8.00 12.95
C ILE A 9 3.64 8.40 12.03
N VAL A 10 3.51 7.68 10.91
CA VAL A 10 2.33 7.78 10.05
C VAL A 10 1.12 7.33 10.88
N PRO A 11 0.16 8.22 11.21
CA PRO A 11 -0.97 7.86 12.05
C PRO A 11 -1.70 6.64 11.43
N SER A 12 -2.27 5.75 12.25
CA SER A 12 -2.98 4.53 11.79
C SER A 12 -4.12 4.80 10.78
N HIS A 13 -4.54 6.06 10.65
CA HIS A 13 -5.47 6.54 9.64
C HIS A 13 -4.88 6.59 8.21
N TYR A 14 -3.57 6.69 8.11
CA TYR A 14 -2.78 6.76 6.89
C TYR A 14 -2.08 5.45 6.55
N PHE A 15 -1.89 4.55 7.51
CA PHE A 15 -1.28 3.24 7.28
C PHE A 15 -1.96 2.15 8.10
N LYS A 16 -2.60 1.19 7.43
CA LYS A 16 -3.38 0.13 8.06
C LYS A 16 -3.09 -1.23 7.43
N LYS A 17 -2.78 -2.23 8.25
CA LYS A 17 -2.70 -3.63 7.79
C LYS A 17 -4.07 -4.14 7.37
N LEU A 18 -4.17 -4.78 6.21
CA LEU A 18 -5.39 -5.43 5.74
C LEU A 18 -5.50 -6.84 6.33
N GLU A 19 -6.59 -7.09 7.05
CA GLU A 19 -6.93 -8.43 7.53
C GLU A 19 -7.36 -9.34 6.37
N ASN A 20 -7.08 -10.64 6.47
CA ASN A 20 -7.36 -11.64 5.43
C ASN A 20 -6.66 -11.38 4.09
N THR A 21 -5.48 -10.78 4.12
CA THR A 21 -4.61 -10.62 2.95
C THR A 21 -3.21 -11.16 3.26
N ASP A 22 -2.44 -11.48 2.23
CA ASP A 22 -1.05 -11.93 2.37
C ASP A 22 -0.13 -10.75 2.73
N ASP A 23 -0.20 -10.27 3.98
CA ASP A 23 0.58 -9.16 4.54
C ASP A 23 0.55 -7.87 3.72
N LEU A 24 -0.62 -7.52 3.18
CA LEU A 24 -0.82 -6.24 2.52
C LEU A 24 -1.17 -5.14 3.52
N TRP A 25 -0.71 -3.95 3.20
CA TRP A 25 -0.91 -2.72 3.93
C TRP A 25 -1.58 -1.70 3.04
N GLU A 26 -2.57 -0.99 3.58
CA GLU A 26 -3.24 0.13 2.93
C GLU A 26 -2.61 1.44 3.40
N VAL A 27 -2.06 2.22 2.46
CA VAL A 27 -1.65 3.61 2.67
C VAL A 27 -2.76 4.52 2.15
N ARG A 28 -3.26 5.43 2.99
CA ARG A 28 -4.19 6.49 2.57
C ARG A 28 -3.40 7.76 2.31
N VAL A 29 -3.65 8.40 1.17
CA VAL A 29 -3.11 9.72 0.83
C VAL A 29 -4.28 10.65 0.51
N ILE A 30 -4.30 11.84 1.11
CA ILE A 30 -5.31 12.88 0.85
C ILE A 30 -4.62 14.00 0.10
N PHE A 31 -5.12 14.33 -1.09
CA PHE A 31 -4.59 15.41 -1.92
C PHE A 31 -5.74 16.28 -2.43
N GLY A 32 -5.83 17.50 -1.89
CA GLY A 32 -6.98 18.38 -2.09
C GLY A 32 -8.28 17.69 -1.66
N SER A 33 -9.27 17.65 -2.54
CA SER A 33 -10.56 16.96 -2.32
C SER A 33 -10.52 15.47 -2.65
N ASN A 34 -9.39 14.94 -3.13
CA ASN A 34 -9.26 13.55 -3.56
C ASN A 34 -8.59 12.69 -2.49
N ILE A 35 -9.12 11.49 -2.30
CA ILE A 35 -8.54 10.47 -1.41
C ILE A 35 -8.02 9.34 -2.28
N PHE A 36 -6.75 9.00 -2.13
CA PHE A 36 -6.10 7.87 -2.77
C PHE A 36 -5.81 6.78 -1.74
N ARG A 37 -5.91 5.53 -2.16
CA ARG A 37 -5.52 4.36 -1.38
C ARG A 37 -4.49 3.59 -2.18
N PHE A 38 -3.38 3.29 -1.55
CA PHE A 38 -2.35 2.41 -2.09
C PHE A 38 -2.32 1.12 -1.29
N LEU A 39 -2.18 0.00 -1.99
CA LEU A 39 -1.91 -1.30 -1.40
C LEU A 39 -0.44 -1.60 -1.61
N GLY A 40 0.25 -1.95 -0.53
CA GLY A 40 1.66 -2.29 -0.55
C GLY A 40 2.00 -3.37 0.45
N PHE A 41 3.26 -3.73 0.51
CA PHE A 41 3.80 -4.70 1.46
C PHE A 41 5.18 -4.28 1.92
N PHE A 42 5.61 -4.79 3.06
CA PHE A 42 6.98 -4.60 3.53
C PHE A 42 7.91 -5.61 2.86
N ASP A 43 9.07 -5.12 2.44
CA ASP A 43 10.22 -5.93 2.09
C ASP A 43 11.30 -5.71 3.16
N GLY A 44 11.40 -6.66 4.10
CA GLY A 44 12.22 -6.48 5.30
C GLY A 44 11.62 -5.47 6.29
N SER A 45 12.48 -4.76 7.02
CA SER A 45 12.07 -3.89 8.14
C SER A 45 11.85 -2.43 7.77
N SER A 46 12.39 -1.95 6.64
CA SER A 46 12.43 -0.52 6.32
C SER A 46 11.91 -0.17 4.92
N LEU A 47 11.72 -1.14 4.02
CA LEU A 47 11.25 -0.87 2.67
C LEU A 47 9.76 -1.20 2.55
N VAL A 48 8.97 -0.21 2.11
CA VAL A 48 7.56 -0.39 1.72
C VAL A 48 7.45 -0.34 0.21
N VAL A 49 6.93 -1.40 -0.40
CA VAL A 49 6.69 -1.48 -1.83
C VAL A 49 5.20 -1.26 -2.10
N LEU A 50 4.86 -0.21 -2.84
CA LEU A 50 3.49 0.08 -3.25
C LEU A 50 3.15 -0.71 -4.51
N ALA A 51 2.30 -1.74 -4.36
CA ALA A 51 1.95 -2.65 -5.43
C ALA A 51 0.78 -2.16 -6.28
N TYR A 52 -0.16 -1.40 -5.72
CA TYR A 52 -1.35 -0.93 -6.45
C TYR A 52 -1.88 0.37 -5.85
N GLY A 53 -2.44 1.27 -6.67
CA GLY A 53 -3.00 2.54 -6.22
C GLY A 53 -4.33 2.84 -6.90
N PHE A 54 -5.31 3.33 -6.15
CA PHE A 54 -6.61 3.71 -6.68
C PHE A 54 -7.17 4.94 -5.99
N GLN A 55 -7.88 5.77 -6.74
CA GLN A 55 -8.66 6.87 -6.19
C GLN A 55 -9.92 6.29 -5.53
N LYS A 56 -10.24 6.76 -4.32
CA LYS A 56 -11.44 6.36 -3.58
C LYS A 56 -12.69 6.87 -4.29
N LYS A 57 -13.23 6.06 -5.19
CA LYS A 57 -14.58 6.21 -5.74
C LYS A 57 -15.63 5.38 -4.96
N SER A 58 -15.18 4.42 -4.14
CA SER A 58 -16.01 3.53 -3.32
C SER A 58 -15.49 3.41 -1.89
N GLN A 59 -16.40 3.18 -0.93
CA GLN A 59 -16.07 3.04 0.50
C GLN A 59 -15.17 1.82 0.77
N LYS A 60 -15.40 0.71 0.05
CA LYS A 60 -14.69 -0.58 0.23
C LYS A 60 -13.54 -0.73 -0.76
N THR A 61 -12.46 -1.35 -0.31
CA THR A 61 -11.32 -1.75 -1.15
C THR A 61 -11.77 -2.89 -2.07
N PRO A 62 -11.68 -2.73 -3.41
CA PRO A 62 -12.12 -3.76 -4.34
C PRO A 62 -11.30 -5.03 -4.16
N LYS A 63 -11.95 -6.20 -4.12
CA LYS A 63 -11.26 -7.51 -4.05
C LYS A 63 -10.29 -7.71 -5.22
N SER A 64 -10.60 -7.14 -6.39
CA SER A 64 -9.72 -7.14 -7.55
C SER A 64 -8.40 -6.41 -7.30
N ALA A 65 -8.44 -5.26 -6.60
CA ALA A 65 -7.24 -4.51 -6.26
C ALA A 65 -6.33 -5.29 -5.31
N ILE A 66 -6.93 -6.00 -4.33
CA ILE A 66 -6.20 -6.89 -3.42
C ILE A 66 -5.52 -8.01 -4.21
N ARG A 67 -6.25 -8.70 -5.09
CA ARG A 67 -5.70 -9.79 -5.91
C ARG A 67 -4.50 -9.33 -6.75
N VAL A 68 -4.61 -8.17 -7.39
CA VAL A 68 -3.52 -7.60 -8.20
C VAL A 68 -2.32 -7.23 -7.32
N ALA A 69 -2.53 -6.70 -6.13
CA ALA A 69 -1.45 -6.39 -5.19
C ALA A 69 -0.72 -7.67 -4.72
N GLU A 70 -1.45 -8.74 -4.42
CA GLU A 70 -0.86 -10.04 -4.05
C GLU A 70 -0.09 -10.69 -5.21
N GLU A 71 -0.63 -10.64 -6.43
CA GLU A 71 0.07 -11.12 -7.63
C GLU A 71 1.38 -10.37 -7.86
N ARG A 72 1.37 -9.04 -7.72
CA ARG A 72 2.58 -8.19 -7.84
C ARG A 72 3.57 -8.43 -6.72
N LYS A 73 3.12 -8.66 -5.48
CA LYS A 73 3.98 -9.05 -4.35
C LYS A 73 4.73 -10.35 -4.67
N ARG A 74 4.01 -11.39 -5.14
CA ARG A 74 4.63 -12.66 -5.52
C ARG A 74 5.64 -12.49 -6.65
N ASP A 75 5.33 -11.71 -7.68
CA ASP A 75 6.25 -11.43 -8.77
C ASP A 75 7.51 -10.68 -8.29
N TYR A 76 7.35 -9.70 -7.40
CA TYR A 76 8.46 -8.96 -6.80
C TYR A 76 9.44 -9.88 -6.07
N PHE A 77 8.96 -10.74 -5.17
CA PHE A 77 9.84 -11.65 -4.42
C PHE A 77 10.48 -12.71 -5.33
N LYS A 78 9.76 -13.22 -6.33
CA LYS A 78 10.35 -14.12 -7.33
C LYS A 78 11.51 -13.47 -8.08
N ARG A 79 11.36 -12.22 -8.52
CA ARG A 79 12.45 -11.49 -9.19
C ARG A 79 13.62 -11.17 -8.27
N LYS A 80 13.36 -11.02 -6.97
CA LYS A 80 14.37 -10.76 -5.95
C LYS A 80 15.20 -12.01 -5.64
N GLU A 81 14.59 -13.19 -5.60
CA GLU A 81 15.31 -14.47 -5.39
C GLU A 81 16.15 -14.90 -6.61
N ILE A 82 15.82 -14.44 -7.82
CA ILE A 82 16.58 -14.73 -9.04
C ILE A 82 17.87 -13.87 -9.13
N LYS A 83 18.01 -12.85 -8.28
CA LYS A 83 19.17 -11.96 -8.21
C LYS A 83 20.13 -12.38 -7.12
#